data_AF-A0A821L7I6-F1
#
_entry.id   AF-A0A821L7I6-F1
#
_cell.length_a   1.000
_cell.length_b   1.000
_cell.length_c   1.000
_cell.angle_alpha   90.00
_cell.angle_beta   90.00
_cell.angle_gamma   90.00
#
_symmetry.space_group_name_H-M   'P 1'
#
loop_
_entity.id
_entity.type
_entity.pdbx_description
1 polymer ?
#
loop_
_entity_poly.entity_id
_entity_poly.type
_entity_poly.pdbx_seq_one_letter_code
_entity_poly.pdbx_strand_id
1 'polypeptide(L)'
;MELCQTESLRNRLMKQTITQSEAWLIFDQIINGIEYIHLQKLIHRDLKPSNILFSMDNTVKIGDFGLVSAFGEEKIDQTENNELGGTVLYMSPEQINRQSYNQKVDIYAVGIILFELLCPFSTQMERIRTLKNIRLQTPVFPNDFERNQLICRLIRWLLAHSPHERPKA
;
A
#
# COMPACT_ATOMS: atom_id res chain seq x y z
N MET A 1 11.87 -19.20 9.35
CA MET A 1 11.45 -18.57 8.09
C MET A 1 10.75 -19.62 7.27
N GLU A 2 9.50 -19.38 6.88
CA GLU A 2 8.73 -20.24 5.99
C GLU A 2 9.20 -20.00 4.54
N LEU A 3 9.31 -21.06 3.73
CA LEU A 3 9.69 -20.95 2.31
C LEU A 3 8.53 -20.31 1.53
N CYS A 4 8.66 -19.04 1.18
CA CYS A 4 7.75 -18.35 0.26
C CYS A 4 8.11 -18.69 -1.19
N GLN A 5 7.16 -18.55 -2.11
CA GLN A 5 7.49 -18.46 -3.54
C GLN A 5 8.44 -17.26 -3.73
N THR A 6 9.32 -17.32 -4.73
CA THR A 6 10.23 -16.22 -5.07
C THR A 6 9.53 -15.00 -5.66
N GLU A 7 8.18 -15.00 -5.71
CA GLU A 7 7.36 -14.00 -6.37
C GLU A 7 6.68 -13.05 -5.37
N SER A 8 6.85 -11.75 -5.57
CA SER A 8 6.14 -10.69 -4.84
C SER A 8 4.93 -10.17 -5.62
N LEU A 9 4.06 -9.40 -4.97
CA LEU A 9 2.94 -8.72 -5.64
C LEU A 9 3.44 -7.77 -6.73
N ARG A 10 4.62 -7.15 -6.56
CA ARG A 10 5.25 -6.35 -7.61
C ARG A 10 5.43 -7.16 -8.91
N ASN A 11 5.90 -8.39 -8.81
CA ASN A 11 6.11 -9.25 -9.97
C ASN A 11 4.78 -9.58 -10.67
N ARG A 12 3.72 -9.88 -9.90
CA ARG A 12 2.39 -10.19 -10.45
C ARG A 12 1.73 -8.98 -11.11
N LEU A 13 1.85 -7.81 -10.51
CA LEU A 13 1.39 -6.54 -11.09
C LEU A 13 2.10 -6.25 -12.42
N MET A 14 3.42 -6.47 -12.50
CA MET A 14 4.18 -6.27 -13.74
C MET A 14 3.80 -7.26 -14.85
N LYS A 15 3.42 -8.49 -14.50
CA LYS A 15 2.93 -9.49 -15.47
C LYS A 15 1.46 -9.29 -15.87
N GLN A 16 0.73 -8.42 -15.18
CA GLN A 16 -0.71 -8.18 -15.37
C GLN A 16 -1.57 -9.46 -15.31
N THR A 17 -1.22 -10.39 -14.42
CA THR A 17 -1.90 -11.70 -14.30
C THR A 17 -3.02 -11.73 -13.27
N ILE A 18 -3.30 -10.62 -12.59
CA ILE A 18 -4.26 -10.56 -11.48
C ILE A 18 -5.65 -10.24 -12.02
N THR A 19 -6.60 -11.15 -11.81
CA THR A 19 -8.01 -10.89 -12.08
C THR A 19 -8.63 -10.00 -11.01
N GLN A 20 -9.77 -9.38 -11.30
CA GLN A 20 -10.47 -8.55 -10.32
C GLN A 20 -10.88 -9.32 -9.05
N SER A 21 -11.24 -10.60 -9.17
CA SER A 21 -11.60 -11.42 -8.00
C SER A 21 -10.38 -11.72 -7.14
N GLU A 22 -9.24 -12.05 -7.76
CA GLU A 22 -7.97 -12.25 -7.06
C GLU A 22 -7.48 -10.97 -6.39
N ALA A 23 -7.67 -9.81 -7.03
CA ALA A 23 -7.33 -8.51 -6.44
C ALA A 23 -8.02 -8.30 -5.09
N TRP A 24 -9.32 -8.62 -4.99
CA TRP A 24 -10.05 -8.52 -3.73
C TRP A 24 -9.60 -9.56 -2.69
N LEU A 25 -9.31 -10.79 -3.10
CA LEU A 25 -8.77 -11.83 -2.20
C LEU A 25 -7.39 -11.47 -1.65
N ILE A 26 -6.54 -10.87 -2.48
CA ILE A 26 -5.23 -10.36 -2.06
C ILE A 26 -5.41 -9.20 -1.09
N PHE A 27 -6.29 -8.24 -1.43
CA PHE A 27 -6.58 -7.09 -0.58
C PHE A 27 -7.09 -7.51 0.80
N ASP A 28 -8.03 -8.45 0.87
CA ASP A 28 -8.59 -8.97 2.12
C ASP A 28 -7.48 -9.59 3.01
N GLN A 29 -6.61 -10.43 2.44
CA GLN A 29 -5.49 -11.01 3.19
C GLN A 29 -4.46 -9.96 3.65
N ILE A 30 -4.21 -8.91 2.85
CA ILE A 30 -3.36 -7.79 3.26
C ILE A 30 -3.98 -7.09 4.48
N ILE A 31 -5.27 -6.77 4.43
CA ILE A 31 -5.97 -6.10 5.54
C ILE A 31 -5.92 -6.96 6.80
N ASN A 32 -6.23 -8.25 6.72
CA ASN A 32 -6.14 -9.18 7.86
C ASN A 32 -4.72 -9.24 8.46
N GLY A 33 -3.69 -9.24 7.62
CA GLY A 33 -2.29 -9.20 8.07
C GLY A 33 -1.93 -7.88 8.76
N ILE A 34 -2.42 -6.74 8.25
CA ILE A 34 -2.20 -5.42 8.86
C ILE A 34 -2.97 -5.26 10.16
N GLU A 35 -4.21 -5.74 10.22
CA GLU A 35 -4.98 -5.77 11.46
C GLU A 35 -4.22 -6.53 12.55
N TYR A 36 -3.69 -7.72 12.23
CA TYR A 36 -2.86 -8.48 13.16
C TYR A 36 -1.63 -7.69 13.64
N ILE A 37 -0.88 -7.07 12.72
CA ILE A 37 0.29 -6.24 13.06
C ILE A 37 -0.10 -5.09 14.01
N HIS A 38 -1.20 -4.40 13.71
CA HIS A 38 -1.69 -3.28 14.52
C HIS A 38 -2.21 -3.74 15.89
N LEU A 39 -2.83 -4.93 15.99
CA LEU A 39 -3.24 -5.55 17.25
C LEU A 39 -2.05 -5.89 18.15
N GLN A 40 -0.92 -6.27 17.55
CA GLN A 40 0.36 -6.43 18.27
C GLN A 40 1.01 -5.09 18.64
N LYS A 41 0.32 -3.96 18.43
CA LYS A 41 0.82 -2.59 18.64
C LYS A 41 2.08 -2.28 17.82
N LEU A 42 2.18 -2.87 16.63
CA LEU A 42 3.28 -2.67 15.68
C LEU A 42 2.80 -1.86 14.47
N ILE A 43 3.72 -1.11 13.85
CA ILE A 43 3.50 -0.37 12.60
C ILE A 43 4.48 -0.91 11.55
N HIS A 44 4.04 -1.19 10.33
CA HIS A 44 4.90 -1.72 9.27
C HIS A 44 5.79 -0.65 8.63
N ARG A 45 5.23 0.52 8.28
CA ARG A 45 5.89 1.73 7.73
C ARG A 45 6.43 1.63 6.30
N ASP A 46 6.81 0.44 5.84
CA ASP A 46 7.29 0.20 4.47
C ASP A 46 6.39 -0.74 3.65
N LEU A 47 5.07 -0.52 3.69
CA LEU A 47 4.18 -1.33 2.84
C LEU A 47 4.31 -0.91 1.38
N LYS A 48 4.63 -1.91 0.55
CA LYS A 48 4.73 -1.79 -0.91
C LYS A 48 4.59 -3.19 -1.53
N PRO A 49 4.21 -3.30 -2.82
CA PRO A 49 4.04 -4.58 -3.51
C PRO A 49 5.26 -5.51 -3.49
N SER A 50 6.50 -5.00 -3.34
CA SER A 50 7.67 -5.88 -3.19
C SER A 50 7.73 -6.57 -1.83
N ASN A 51 7.04 -6.02 -0.83
CA ASN A 51 6.99 -6.52 0.55
C ASN A 51 5.73 -7.37 0.79
N ILE A 52 4.89 -7.55 -0.23
CA ILE A 52 3.77 -8.49 -0.23
C ILE A 52 4.21 -9.73 -1.01
N LEU A 53 4.41 -10.84 -0.31
CA LEU A 53 4.90 -12.11 -0.84
C LEU A 53 3.78 -13.14 -0.93
N PHE A 54 4.02 -14.22 -1.67
CA PHE A 54 3.12 -15.35 -1.75
C PHE A 54 3.80 -16.63 -1.26
N SER A 55 3.10 -17.41 -0.44
CA SER A 55 3.52 -18.76 -0.10
C SER A 55 3.28 -19.75 -1.26
N MET A 56 3.74 -20.99 -1.11
CA MET A 56 3.59 -22.03 -2.15
C MET A 56 2.12 -22.34 -2.48
N ASP A 57 1.24 -22.23 -1.50
CA ASP A 57 -0.22 -22.36 -1.59
C ASP A 57 -0.94 -21.05 -1.94
N ASN A 58 -0.20 -20.04 -2.41
CA ASN A 58 -0.73 -18.77 -2.91
C ASN A 58 -1.37 -17.85 -1.84
N THR A 59 -1.07 -18.07 -0.55
CA THR A 59 -1.49 -17.17 0.53
C THR A 59 -0.58 -15.95 0.60
N VAL A 60 -1.15 -14.80 0.93
CA VAL A 60 -0.39 -13.55 1.08
C VAL A 60 0.40 -13.58 2.39
N LYS A 61 1.66 -13.18 2.31
CA LYS A 61 2.55 -12.99 3.46
C LYS A 61 3.12 -11.58 3.40
N ILE A 62 2.94 -10.81 4.46
CA ILE A 62 3.57 -9.50 4.61
C ILE A 62 5.00 -9.72 5.08
N GLY A 63 5.96 -9.20 4.34
CA GLY A 63 7.39 -9.35 4.58
C GLY A 63 8.11 -8.01 4.75
N ASP A 64 9.42 -8.09 5.02
CA ASP A 64 10.30 -6.93 5.26
C ASP A 64 9.88 -6.05 6.44
N PHE A 65 10.19 -6.54 7.64
CA PHE A 65 9.93 -5.86 8.91
C PHE A 65 11.06 -4.90 9.31
N GLY A 66 11.93 -4.49 8.38
CA GLY A 66 13.13 -3.70 8.67
C GLY A 66 12.85 -2.33 9.31
N LEU A 67 11.67 -1.75 9.06
CA LEU A 67 11.23 -0.48 9.65
C LEU A 67 10.15 -0.63 10.73
N VAL A 68 9.82 -1.86 11.15
CA VAL A 68 8.74 -2.09 12.10
C VAL A 68 9.08 -1.59 13.50
N SER A 69 8.09 -1.04 14.19
CA SER A 69 8.25 -0.49 15.53
C SER A 69 6.94 -0.46 16.31
N ALA A 70 7.07 -0.31 17.63
CA ALA A 70 5.94 -0.25 18.54
C ALA A 70 5.20 1.10 18.46
N PHE A 71 3.92 1.10 18.84
CA PHE A 71 3.12 2.32 19.00
C PHE A 71 3.76 3.24 20.06
N GLY A 72 3.69 4.55 19.84
CA GLY A 72 4.25 5.55 20.75
C GLY A 72 5.73 5.85 20.54
N GLU A 73 6.45 5.05 19.73
CA GLU A 73 7.71 5.49 19.13
C GLU A 73 7.41 6.40 17.93
N GLU A 74 6.97 7.62 18.21
CA GLU A 74 6.83 8.69 17.21
C GLU A 74 8.21 8.96 16.59
N LYS A 75 8.56 8.24 15.52
CA LYS A 75 9.81 8.48 14.80
C LYS A 75 9.54 9.48 13.70
N ILE A 76 10.35 10.53 13.69
CA ILE A 76 10.62 11.26 12.45
C ILE A 76 11.49 10.32 11.62
N ASP A 77 10.96 9.82 10.51
CA ASP A 77 11.75 8.96 9.62
C ASP A 77 12.90 9.79 9.03
N GLN A 78 14.12 9.54 9.52
CA GLN A 78 15.35 10.19 9.05
C GLN A 78 15.97 9.44 7.86
N THR A 79 15.30 8.39 7.36
CA THR A 79 15.75 7.65 6.19
C THR A 79 15.96 8.63 5.03
N GLU A 80 17.22 8.71 4.58
CA GLU A 80 17.56 9.48 3.39
C GLU A 80 16.77 8.89 2.22
N ASN A 81 16.13 9.75 1.42
CA ASN A 81 15.33 9.41 0.25
C ASN A 81 16.16 8.79 -0.91
N ASN A 82 17.25 8.07 -0.61
CA ASN A 82 18.22 7.56 -1.56
C ASN A 82 17.82 6.23 -2.23
N GLU A 83 16.70 5.62 -1.86
CA GLU A 83 16.18 4.44 -2.58
C GLU A 83 15.13 4.84 -3.64
N LEU A 84 15.64 5.24 -4.81
CA LEU A 84 15.05 5.01 -6.13
C LEU A 84 13.54 5.30 -6.32
N GLY A 85 12.96 6.36 -5.75
CA GLY A 85 11.66 6.93 -6.14
C GLY A 85 10.41 6.02 -6.12
N GLY A 86 10.55 4.72 -5.86
CA GLY A 86 9.50 3.71 -5.90
C GLY A 86 8.81 3.57 -4.56
N THR A 87 9.58 3.57 -3.46
CA THR A 87 9.05 3.50 -2.09
C THR A 87 8.21 4.73 -1.73
N VAL A 88 8.64 5.92 -2.17
CA VAL A 88 7.95 7.20 -1.92
C VAL A 88 6.51 7.22 -2.47
N LEU A 89 6.19 6.39 -3.48
CA LEU A 89 4.85 6.29 -4.04
C LEU A 89 3.83 5.66 -3.10
N TYR A 90 4.26 4.98 -2.03
CA TYR A 90 3.39 4.33 -1.03
C TYR A 90 3.38 5.06 0.31
N MET A 91 4.39 5.88 0.59
CA MET A 91 4.48 6.67 1.82
C MET A 91 3.30 7.64 1.96
N SER A 92 2.75 7.76 3.16
CA SER A 92 1.70 8.74 3.44
C SER A 92 2.23 10.19 3.42
N PRO A 93 1.35 11.21 3.31
CA PRO A 93 1.77 12.61 3.34
C PRO A 93 2.56 12.97 4.60
N GLU A 94 2.15 12.49 5.77
CA GLU A 94 2.83 12.73 7.03
C GLU A 94 4.21 12.05 7.12
N GLN A 95 4.40 10.88 6.49
CA GLN A 95 5.73 10.26 6.36
C GLN A 95 6.66 11.12 5.48
N ILE A 96 6.17 11.58 4.32
CA ILE A 96 6.95 12.42 3.39
C ILE A 96 7.34 13.75 4.03
N ASN A 97 6.41 14.35 4.76
CA ASN A 97 6.62 15.62 5.45
C ASN A 97 7.41 15.48 6.76
N ARG A 98 7.88 14.27 7.10
CA ARG A 98 8.66 13.99 8.31
C ARG A 98 7.92 14.43 9.59
N GLN A 99 6.60 14.33 9.57
CA GLN A 99 5.74 14.63 10.71
C GLN A 99 5.62 13.39 11.61
N SER A 100 5.13 13.59 12.83
CA SER A 100 4.73 12.47 13.67
C SER A 100 3.59 11.69 13.00
N TYR A 101 3.66 10.36 13.07
CA TYR A 101 2.71 9.48 12.42
C TYR A 101 2.43 8.24 13.28
N ASN A 102 1.35 7.54 12.95
CA ASN A 102 0.89 6.35 13.66
C ASN A 102 0.61 5.21 12.66
N GLN A 103 -0.08 4.17 13.09
CA GLN A 103 -0.38 2.99 12.28
C GLN A 103 -1.20 3.27 11.01
N LYS A 104 -1.81 4.46 10.88
CA LYS A 104 -2.58 4.87 9.71
C LYS A 104 -1.72 5.10 8.46
N VAL A 105 -0.39 5.16 8.61
CA VAL A 105 0.54 5.15 7.46
C VAL A 105 0.40 3.88 6.63
N ASP A 106 0.20 2.73 7.30
CA ASP A 106 0.02 1.43 6.65
C ASP A 106 -1.29 1.40 5.85
N ILE A 107 -2.35 2.01 6.38
CA ILE A 107 -3.66 2.11 5.70
C ILE A 107 -3.56 2.93 4.41
N TYR A 108 -2.76 3.99 4.42
CA TYR A 108 -2.51 4.79 3.22
C TYR A 108 -1.79 3.96 2.15
N ALA A 109 -0.72 3.27 2.53
CA ALA A 109 0.03 2.41 1.63
C ALA A 109 -0.84 1.28 1.04
N VAL A 110 -1.70 0.67 1.87
CA VAL A 110 -2.71 -0.32 1.42
C VAL A 110 -3.69 0.28 0.41
N GLY A 111 -4.11 1.54 0.58
CA GLY A 111 -4.94 2.23 -0.42
C GLY A 111 -4.27 2.37 -1.79
N ILE A 112 -2.96 2.65 -1.82
CA ILE A 112 -2.17 2.70 -3.06
C ILE A 112 -2.08 1.30 -3.69
N ILE A 113 -1.83 0.26 -2.87
CA ILE A 113 -1.75 -1.13 -3.32
C ILE A 113 -3.09 -1.60 -3.91
N LEU A 114 -4.21 -1.29 -3.24
CA LEU A 114 -5.55 -1.61 -3.75
C LEU A 114 -5.81 -0.96 -5.11
N PHE A 115 -5.42 0.30 -5.28
CA PHE A 115 -5.58 0.96 -6.58
C PHE A 115 -4.78 0.24 -7.67
N GLU A 116 -3.52 -0.14 -7.41
CA GLU A 116 -2.72 -0.88 -8.38
C GLU A 116 -3.27 -2.28 -8.70
N LEU A 117 -3.82 -2.97 -7.70
CA LEU A 117 -4.49 -4.27 -7.90
C LEU A 117 -5.68 -4.16 -8.87
N LEU A 118 -6.37 -3.02 -8.87
CA LEU A 118 -7.58 -2.81 -9.66
C LEU A 118 -7.36 -2.01 -10.96
N CYS A 119 -6.18 -1.39 -11.12
CA CYS A 119 -5.82 -0.57 -12.28
C CYS A 119 -4.49 -1.05 -12.87
N PRO A 120 -4.50 -1.95 -13.86
CA PRO A 120 -3.28 -2.39 -14.53
C PRO A 120 -2.67 -1.24 -15.36
N PHE A 121 -1.33 -1.24 -15.49
CA PHE A 121 -0.60 -0.22 -16.24
C PHE A 121 0.26 -0.86 -17.33
N SER A 122 0.24 -0.27 -18.53
CA SER A 122 1.03 -0.78 -19.66
C SER A 122 2.50 -0.38 -19.54
N THR A 123 2.78 0.76 -18.90
CA THR A 123 4.15 1.28 -18.74
C THR A 123 4.42 1.77 -17.32
N GLN A 124 5.71 1.76 -16.94
CA GLN A 124 6.14 2.31 -15.66
C GLN A 124 5.86 3.82 -15.55
N MET A 125 5.95 4.57 -16.65
CA MET A 125 5.71 6.01 -16.66
C MET A 125 4.24 6.33 -16.39
N GLU A 126 3.33 5.62 -17.06
CA GLU A 126 1.88 5.71 -16.82
C GLU A 126 1.55 5.41 -15.37
N ARG A 127 2.08 4.30 -14.84
CA ARG A 127 1.95 3.91 -13.44
C ARG A 127 2.38 5.03 -12.50
N ILE A 128 3.59 5.56 -12.65
CA ILE A 128 4.11 6.62 -11.76
C ILE A 128 3.23 7.88 -11.84
N ARG A 129 2.80 8.29 -13.04
CA ARG A 129 1.95 9.46 -13.22
C ARG A 129 0.59 9.27 -12.54
N THR A 130 -0.05 8.12 -12.75
CA THR A 130 -1.36 7.84 -12.17
C THR A 130 -1.29 7.71 -10.65
N LEU A 131 -0.25 7.05 -10.11
CA LEU A 131 -0.06 6.99 -8.66
C LEU A 131 0.17 8.37 -8.05
N LYS A 132 0.92 9.26 -8.72
CA LYS A 132 1.05 10.65 -8.28
C LYS A 132 -0.30 11.40 -8.27
N ASN A 133 -1.15 11.16 -9.26
CA ASN A 133 -2.46 11.80 -9.37
C ASN A 133 -3.45 11.39 -8.27
N ILE A 134 -3.51 10.11 -7.92
CA ILE A 134 -4.41 9.65 -6.86
C ILE A 134 -3.95 10.08 -5.46
N ARG A 135 -2.68 10.46 -5.31
CA ARG A 135 -2.10 10.95 -4.05
C ARG A 135 -2.37 12.44 -3.80
N LEU A 136 -2.90 13.18 -4.78
CA LEU A 136 -3.29 14.58 -4.61
C LEU A 136 -4.37 14.70 -3.52
N GLN A 137 -4.45 15.87 -2.88
CA GLN A 137 -5.49 16.14 -1.86
C GLN A 137 -6.90 15.95 -2.43
N THR A 138 -7.07 16.24 -3.71
CA THR A 138 -8.23 15.84 -4.51
C THR A 138 -7.76 14.79 -5.53
N PRO A 139 -7.93 13.48 -5.24
CA PRO A 139 -7.46 12.41 -6.11
C PRO A 139 -8.07 12.48 -7.50
N VAL A 140 -7.23 12.39 -8.53
CA VAL A 140 -7.65 12.30 -9.94
C VAL A 140 -7.49 10.86 -10.41
N PHE A 141 -8.61 10.21 -10.72
CA PHE A 141 -8.65 8.82 -11.21
C PHE A 141 -8.66 8.78 -12.73
N PRO A 142 -8.17 7.69 -13.37
CA PRO A 142 -8.40 7.45 -14.79
C PRO A 142 -9.91 7.37 -15.10
N ASN A 143 -10.33 7.91 -16.26
CA ASN A 143 -11.74 8.00 -16.63
C ASN A 143 -12.50 6.66 -16.54
N ASP A 144 -11.88 5.56 -16.97
CA ASP A 144 -12.53 4.25 -16.94
C ASP A 144 -12.64 3.68 -15.52
N PHE A 145 -11.66 3.98 -14.66
CA PHE A 145 -11.68 3.61 -13.25
C PHE A 145 -12.76 4.39 -12.48
N GLU A 146 -12.92 5.67 -12.81
CA GLU A 146 -13.87 6.57 -12.15
C GLU A 146 -15.34 6.14 -12.33
N ARG A 147 -15.64 5.29 -13.30
CA ARG A 147 -16.99 4.71 -13.46
C ARG A 147 -17.44 3.92 -12.24
N ASN A 148 -16.52 3.34 -11.47
CA ASN A 148 -16.85 2.66 -10.22
C ASN A 148 -16.73 3.61 -9.01
N GLN A 149 -17.82 4.33 -8.74
CA GLN A 149 -17.89 5.32 -7.66
C GLN A 149 -17.76 4.72 -6.26
N LEU A 150 -18.09 3.44 -6.07
CA LEU A 150 -17.90 2.75 -4.79
C LEU A 150 -16.42 2.54 -4.50
N ILE A 151 -15.68 2.01 -5.47
CA ILE A 151 -14.23 1.79 -5.36
C ILE A 151 -13.50 3.14 -5.21
N CYS A 152 -13.89 4.16 -5.97
CA CYS A 152 -13.30 5.50 -5.84
C CYS A 152 -13.51 6.09 -4.45
N ARG A 153 -14.70 5.90 -3.84
CA ARG A 153 -14.95 6.31 -2.45
C ARG A 153 -14.09 5.56 -1.45
N LEU A 154 -13.95 4.25 -1.60
CA LEU A 154 -13.07 3.44 -0.75
C LEU A 154 -11.61 3.92 -0.85
N ILE A 155 -11.09 4.13 -2.05
CA ILE A 155 -9.71 4.59 -2.25
C ILE A 155 -9.52 6.00 -1.68
N ARG A 156 -10.46 6.92 -1.89
CA ARG A 156 -10.41 8.25 -1.24
C ARG A 156 -10.38 8.15 0.29
N TRP A 157 -11.14 7.23 0.87
CA TRP A 157 -11.17 7.02 2.32
C TRP A 157 -9.84 6.46 2.86
N LEU A 158 -9.24 5.49 2.17
CA LEU A 158 -7.92 4.93 2.52
C LEU A 158 -6.79 5.98 2.34
N LEU A 159 -6.91 6.83 1.33
CA LEU A 159 -5.90 7.85 0.96
C LEU A 159 -6.16 9.24 1.55
N ALA A 160 -7.06 9.37 2.54
CA ALA A 160 -7.30 10.65 3.19
C ALA A 160 -5.99 11.24 3.71
N HIS A 161 -5.70 12.51 3.39
CA HIS A 161 -4.43 13.14 3.80
C HIS A 161 -4.32 13.24 5.31
N SER A 162 -5.46 13.46 5.97
CA SER A 162 -5.55 13.42 7.41
C SER A 162 -5.59 11.97 7.94
N PRO A 163 -4.65 11.53 8.80
CA PRO A 163 -4.63 10.17 9.32
C PRO A 163 -5.86 9.78 10.15
N HIS A 164 -6.53 10.75 10.78
CA HIS A 164 -7.72 10.48 11.59
C HIS A 164 -8.97 10.19 10.76
N GLU A 165 -8.99 10.64 9.50
CA GLU A 165 -10.09 10.36 8.56
C GLU A 165 -10.00 8.96 7.93
N ARG A 166 -8.80 8.37 7.91
CA ARG A 166 -8.58 7.00 7.41
C ARG A 166 -9.26 5.97 8.32
N PRO A 167 -9.72 4.82 7.79
CA PRO A 167 -10.19 3.72 8.62
C PRO A 167 -9.08 3.12 9.48
N LYS A 168 -9.47 2.22 10.39
CA LYS A 168 -8.55 1.21 10.94
C LYS A 168 -8.57 0.01 9.98
N ALA A 169 -7.52 -0.83 10.04
CA ALA A 169 -7.56 -2.13 9.39
C ALA A 169 -8.76 -2.94 9.89
#